data_AF-A0A2S2KP69-F1
#
_entry.id   AF-A0A2S2KP69-F1
#
_cell.length_a   1.000
_cell.length_b   1.000
_cell.length_c   1.000
_cell.angle_alpha   90.00
_cell.angle_beta   90.00
_cell.angle_gamma   90.00
#
_symmetry.space_group_name_H-M   'P 1'
#
loop_
_entity.id
_entity.type
_entity.pdbx_description
1 polymer ?
#
loop_
_entity_poly.entity_id
_entity_poly.type
_entity_poly.pdbx_seq_one_letter_code
_entity_poly.pdbx_strand_id
1 'polypeptide(L)'
;MQVQDISLEEELNQKEERDEISILRDFGLEEDEAQTYVGLAQLGSVKASEISAFTKIDRVRTYKILENLKNLGFATSTLSSPIKFSANDPEMILKDIILKQKQKVEHLEKNSSQFLKILSRLKLHEPQIGLPKLTIVSNRNNIYDQMTKIIEETKDRLYIVVTLSDIIRMYYTSIPEAIKKATKQNTKIKLMTGPELSTKLEYIQRLGINKFRIVTLPSPGRLLCSKAQVLMSGNTSSQVNKNTNEESVMVTNSNDIIKNMQSLCEFLWESGEDVSIEDNSKKEKKHEKESTILVVDDDPDAVNIFADYLEIKGVSTVETCTDGKKAIEAFKKIRPDAVFLDIMMPDFDGFYVLEQIRKIDPKAKIIMVTADKSSATNKKLHKVKPTDVIYKPYDIEQITRCLK
;
A
#
# COMPACT_ATOMS: atom_id res chain seq x y z
N MET A 1 -17.78 -35.30 28.72
CA MET A 1 -16.69 -34.78 27.89
C MET A 1 -17.19 -33.46 27.32
N GLN A 2 -17.01 -32.39 28.08
CA GLN A 2 -17.50 -31.05 27.74
C GLN A 2 -16.56 -30.44 26.70
N VAL A 3 -17.17 -29.96 25.62
CA VAL A 3 -16.54 -29.18 24.56
C VAL A 3 -16.27 -27.79 25.14
N GLN A 4 -15.00 -27.37 25.16
CA GLN A 4 -14.59 -26.00 25.47
C GLN A 4 -14.87 -25.13 24.23
N ASP A 5 -16.08 -24.59 24.16
CA ASP A 5 -16.44 -23.41 23.36
C ASP A 5 -16.14 -22.16 24.18
N ILE A 6 -14.89 -21.71 24.22
CA ILE A 6 -14.54 -20.31 24.55
C ILE A 6 -13.26 -19.97 23.79
N SER A 7 -13.34 -18.95 22.92
CA SER A 7 -12.25 -18.07 22.41
C SER A 7 -12.17 -17.83 20.89
N LEU A 8 -13.29 -17.86 20.16
CA LEU A 8 -13.35 -17.29 18.80
C LEU A 8 -13.96 -15.87 18.76
N GLU A 9 -14.58 -15.40 19.84
CA GLU A 9 -15.19 -14.06 19.92
C GLU A 9 -14.20 -12.96 20.32
N GLU A 10 -13.03 -13.30 20.89
CA GLU A 10 -12.06 -12.29 21.36
C GLU A 10 -11.05 -11.86 20.26
N GLU A 11 -10.88 -12.62 19.17
CA GLU A 11 -9.98 -12.26 18.06
C GLU A 11 -10.63 -11.40 16.96
N LEU A 12 -11.95 -11.20 17.01
CA LEU A 12 -12.70 -10.42 16.00
C LEU A 12 -12.87 -8.93 16.34
N ASN A 13 -12.56 -8.49 17.55
CA ASN A 13 -12.88 -7.13 18.03
C ASN A 13 -11.77 -6.08 17.91
N GLN A 14 -10.71 -6.32 17.11
CA GLN A 14 -9.65 -5.31 16.87
C GLN A 14 -9.25 -5.15 15.39
N LYS A 15 -10.15 -5.45 14.45
CA LYS A 15 -9.97 -5.16 13.01
C LYS A 15 -11.06 -4.22 12.52
N GLU A 16 -10.65 -2.99 12.18
CA GLU A 16 -11.32 -2.04 11.27
C GLU A 16 -12.80 -1.70 11.59
N GLU A 17 -13.05 -0.54 12.22
CA GLU A 17 -14.34 0.13 12.07
C GLU A 17 -14.47 0.63 10.63
N ARG A 18 -14.79 -0.26 9.69
CA ARG A 18 -15.31 0.14 8.38
C ARG A 18 -16.73 0.64 8.62
N ASP A 19 -16.98 1.91 8.32
CA ASP A 19 -18.33 2.50 8.24
C ASP A 19 -19.19 1.66 7.27
N GLU A 20 -20.47 1.44 7.58
CA GLU A 20 -21.44 0.73 6.76
C GLU A 20 -21.40 1.14 5.27
N ILE A 21 -21.15 2.42 4.99
CA ILE A 21 -21.01 2.94 3.62
C ILE A 21 -19.77 2.37 2.94
N SER A 22 -18.62 2.35 3.63
CA SER A 22 -17.37 1.81 3.08
C SER A 22 -17.49 0.32 2.80
N ILE A 23 -18.20 -0.42 3.64
CA ILE A 23 -18.41 -1.86 3.45
C ILE A 23 -19.27 -2.08 2.19
N LEU A 24 -20.38 -1.36 2.04
CA LEU A 24 -21.28 -1.51 0.91
C LEU A 24 -20.63 -1.15 -0.44
N ARG A 25 -19.59 -0.30 -0.44
CA ARG A 25 -18.78 -0.03 -1.63
C ARG A 25 -18.01 -1.26 -2.11
N ASP A 26 -17.53 -2.11 -1.20
CA ASP A 26 -16.88 -3.38 -1.56
C ASP A 26 -17.87 -4.34 -2.27
N PHE A 27 -19.18 -4.16 -2.04
CA PHE A 27 -20.25 -4.90 -2.70
C PHE A 27 -20.81 -4.22 -3.96
N GLY A 28 -20.14 -3.17 -4.44
CA GLY A 28 -20.43 -2.54 -5.74
C GLY A 28 -21.46 -1.42 -5.71
N LEU A 29 -21.76 -0.85 -4.54
CA LEU A 29 -22.57 0.38 -4.44
C LEU A 29 -21.69 1.63 -4.52
N GLU A 30 -22.18 2.67 -5.20
CA GLU A 30 -21.61 4.01 -5.07
C GLU A 30 -21.94 4.62 -3.70
N GLU A 31 -21.22 5.67 -3.28
CA GLU A 31 -21.37 6.27 -1.95
C GLU A 31 -22.81 6.75 -1.67
N ASP A 32 -23.42 7.46 -2.61
CA ASP A 32 -24.81 7.91 -2.50
C ASP A 32 -25.81 6.74 -2.48
N GLU A 33 -25.51 5.65 -3.17
CA GLU A 33 -26.34 4.45 -3.23
C GLU A 33 -26.29 3.70 -1.89
N ALA A 34 -25.09 3.54 -1.33
CA ALA A 34 -24.88 2.97 -0.01
C ALA A 34 -25.57 3.81 1.07
N GLN A 35 -25.41 5.14 1.04
CA GLN A 35 -26.07 6.04 1.98
C GLN A 35 -27.60 5.96 1.86
N THR A 36 -28.13 5.88 0.63
CA THR A 36 -29.56 5.75 0.38
C THR A 36 -30.12 4.41 0.87
N TYR A 37 -29.37 3.32 0.67
CA TYR A 37 -29.75 1.99 1.17
C TYR A 37 -29.76 1.94 2.70
N VAL A 38 -28.73 2.47 3.37
CA VAL A 38 -28.69 2.59 4.84
C VAL A 38 -29.87 3.44 5.34
N GLY A 39 -30.17 4.54 4.66
CA GLY A 39 -31.34 5.37 4.98
C GLY A 39 -32.66 4.62 4.85
N LEU A 40 -32.83 3.78 3.82
CA LEU A 40 -34.00 2.91 3.67
C LEU A 40 -34.06 1.84 4.77
N ALA A 41 -32.93 1.26 5.16
CA ALA A 41 -32.87 0.27 6.23
C ALA A 41 -33.26 0.86 7.59
N GLN A 42 -32.89 2.11 7.85
CA GLN A 42 -33.23 2.83 9.09
C GLN A 42 -34.67 3.36 9.12
N LEU A 43 -35.17 3.89 8.00
CA LEU A 43 -36.49 4.51 7.93
C LEU A 43 -37.62 3.54 7.59
N GLY A 44 -37.28 2.35 7.08
CA GLY A 44 -38.25 1.36 6.62
C GLY A 44 -38.91 1.77 5.30
N SER A 45 -40.23 1.60 5.20
CA SER A 45 -40.98 1.87 3.96
C SER A 45 -41.39 3.34 3.84
N VAL A 46 -40.67 4.10 3.03
CA VAL A 46 -40.79 5.57 2.94
C VAL A 46 -40.83 6.08 1.49
N LYS A 47 -41.30 7.31 1.30
CA LYS A 47 -41.33 7.94 -0.04
C LYS A 47 -39.94 8.43 -0.44
N ALA A 48 -39.69 8.55 -1.75
CA ALA A 48 -38.45 9.13 -2.27
C ALA A 48 -38.17 10.55 -1.73
N SER A 49 -39.20 11.35 -1.46
CA SER A 49 -39.05 12.68 -0.87
C SER A 49 -38.55 12.66 0.58
N GLU A 50 -38.91 11.63 1.34
CA GLU A 50 -38.52 11.46 2.75
C GLU A 50 -37.06 11.00 2.82
N ILE A 51 -36.68 10.08 1.93
CA ILE A 51 -35.28 9.65 1.76
C ILE A 51 -34.38 10.78 1.29
N SER A 52 -34.80 11.54 0.29
CA SER A 52 -34.05 12.72 -0.20
C SER A 52 -33.80 13.74 0.91
N ALA A 53 -34.79 13.96 1.79
CA ALA A 53 -34.63 14.86 2.93
C ALA A 53 -33.67 14.28 3.98
N PHE A 54 -33.70 12.97 4.20
CA PHE A 54 -32.83 12.26 5.15
C PHE A 54 -31.36 12.25 4.70
N THR A 55 -31.10 11.88 3.44
CA THR A 55 -29.74 11.79 2.88
C THR A 55 -29.19 13.14 2.44
N LYS A 56 -30.04 14.17 2.34
CA LYS A 56 -29.75 15.50 1.78
C LYS A 56 -29.32 15.46 0.30
N ILE A 57 -29.68 14.39 -0.41
CA ILE A 57 -29.46 14.23 -1.85
C ILE A 57 -30.64 14.87 -2.59
N ASP A 58 -30.37 15.54 -3.71
CA ASP A 58 -31.42 16.12 -4.57
C ASP A 58 -32.48 15.07 -4.97
N ARG A 59 -33.74 15.51 -5.09
CA ARG A 59 -34.87 14.62 -5.36
C ARG A 59 -34.74 13.88 -6.69
N VAL A 60 -34.27 14.54 -7.76
CA VAL A 60 -34.14 13.90 -9.08
C VAL A 60 -33.08 12.81 -9.04
N ARG A 61 -31.96 13.07 -8.35
CA ARG A 61 -30.88 12.10 -8.14
C ARG A 61 -31.33 10.94 -7.24
N THR A 62 -32.08 11.22 -6.18
CA THR A 62 -32.65 10.22 -5.27
C THR A 62 -33.53 9.20 -6.01
N TYR A 63 -34.39 9.64 -6.94
CA TYR A 63 -35.20 8.71 -7.75
C TYR A 63 -34.34 7.79 -8.63
N LYS A 64 -33.26 8.30 -9.23
CA LYS A 64 -32.33 7.47 -10.02
C LYS A 64 -31.63 6.43 -9.16
N ILE A 65 -31.14 6.84 -7.98
CA ILE A 65 -30.48 5.95 -7.02
C ILE A 65 -31.43 4.84 -6.56
N LEU A 66 -32.68 5.18 -6.21
CA LEU A 66 -33.68 4.20 -5.76
C LEU A 66 -34.01 3.17 -6.87
N GLU A 67 -34.05 3.60 -8.12
CA GLU A 67 -34.23 2.69 -9.27
C GLU A 67 -32.99 1.80 -9.49
N ASN A 68 -31.78 2.33 -9.36
CA ASN A 68 -30.55 1.53 -9.42
C ASN A 68 -30.50 0.48 -8.31
N LEU A 69 -30.77 0.88 -7.06
CA LEU A 69 -30.82 -0.03 -5.92
C LEU A 69 -31.86 -1.13 -6.13
N LYS A 70 -32.99 -0.83 -6.77
CA LYS A 70 -33.99 -1.83 -7.14
C LYS A 70 -33.45 -2.82 -8.19
N ASN A 71 -32.75 -2.33 -9.22
CA ASN A 71 -32.15 -3.17 -10.26
C ASN A 71 -31.03 -4.07 -9.71
N LEU A 72 -30.27 -3.58 -8.73
CA LEU A 72 -29.25 -4.34 -8.02
C LEU A 72 -29.82 -5.30 -6.97
N GLY A 73 -31.12 -5.19 -6.66
CA GLY A 73 -31.81 -6.03 -5.68
C GLY A 73 -31.69 -5.55 -4.22
N PHE A 74 -31.10 -4.37 -3.99
CA PHE A 74 -30.98 -3.75 -2.66
C PHE A 74 -32.28 -3.09 -2.18
N ALA A 75 -33.18 -2.70 -3.07
CA ALA A 75 -34.44 -2.07 -2.69
C ALA A 75 -35.66 -2.68 -3.41
N THR A 76 -36.83 -2.53 -2.82
CA THR A 76 -38.14 -2.82 -3.42
C THR A 76 -39.02 -1.59 -3.38
N SER A 77 -40.02 -1.53 -4.27
CA SER A 77 -41.01 -0.46 -4.28
C SER A 77 -42.43 -0.99 -4.27
N THR A 78 -43.34 -0.24 -3.65
CA THR A 78 -44.77 -0.55 -3.65
C THR A 78 -45.41 -0.10 -4.96
N LEU A 79 -46.45 -0.82 -5.40
CA LEU A 79 -47.29 -0.43 -6.54
C LEU A 79 -48.41 0.56 -6.13
N SER A 80 -48.21 1.32 -5.07
CA SER A 80 -49.20 2.26 -4.52
C SER A 80 -48.93 3.70 -4.96
N SER A 81 -49.95 4.56 -4.90
CA SER A 81 -49.76 6.01 -4.95
C SER A 81 -49.96 6.61 -3.55
N PRO A 82 -48.94 7.25 -2.96
CA PRO A 82 -47.58 7.42 -3.47
C PRO A 82 -46.73 6.15 -3.38
N ILE A 83 -45.71 6.05 -4.24
CA ILE A 83 -44.72 4.95 -4.26
C ILE A 83 -43.87 5.06 -3.01
N LYS A 84 -43.72 3.93 -2.30
CA LYS A 84 -42.79 3.79 -1.19
C LYS A 84 -41.69 2.81 -1.55
N PHE A 85 -40.51 3.05 -1.02
CA PHE A 85 -39.33 2.22 -1.18
C PHE A 85 -38.97 1.60 0.16
N SER A 86 -38.45 0.37 0.13
CA SER A 86 -37.96 -0.35 1.30
C SER A 86 -36.65 -1.05 0.98
N ALA A 87 -35.75 -1.12 1.96
CA ALA A 87 -34.55 -1.93 1.86
C ALA A 87 -34.92 -3.42 1.89
N ASN A 88 -34.26 -4.19 1.02
CA ASN A 88 -34.28 -5.64 1.10
C ASN A 88 -33.25 -6.14 2.14
N ASP A 89 -33.41 -7.38 2.59
CA ASP A 89 -32.59 -7.98 3.66
C ASP A 89 -31.08 -7.99 3.30
N PRO A 90 -30.23 -7.29 4.07
CA PRO A 90 -28.80 -7.18 3.78
C PRO A 90 -28.10 -8.54 3.82
N GLU A 91 -28.46 -9.43 4.73
CA GLU A 91 -27.80 -10.72 4.87
C GLU A 91 -28.01 -11.58 3.60
N MET A 92 -29.24 -11.58 3.07
CA MET A 92 -29.58 -12.31 1.85
C MET A 92 -28.89 -11.71 0.62
N ILE A 93 -28.94 -10.37 0.46
CA ILE A 93 -28.31 -9.69 -0.69
C ILE A 93 -26.80 -9.94 -0.73
N LEU A 94 -26.11 -9.74 0.39
CA LEU A 94 -24.66 -9.86 0.45
C LEU A 94 -24.23 -11.31 0.18
N LYS A 95 -24.97 -12.30 0.72
CA LYS A 95 -24.74 -13.72 0.41
C LYS A 95 -24.90 -14.02 -1.08
N ASP A 96 -25.94 -13.49 -1.72
CA ASP A 96 -26.18 -13.69 -3.15
C ASP A 96 -25.09 -13.04 -4.02
N ILE A 97 -24.59 -11.86 -3.64
CA ILE A 97 -23.48 -11.20 -4.34
C ILE A 97 -22.21 -12.05 -4.24
N ILE A 98 -21.86 -12.51 -3.03
CA ILE A 98 -20.68 -13.36 -2.81
C ILE A 98 -20.80 -14.65 -3.62
N LEU A 99 -21.97 -15.29 -3.62
CA LEU A 99 -22.22 -16.52 -4.35
C LEU A 99 -22.04 -16.32 -5.87
N LYS A 100 -22.61 -15.24 -6.43
CA LYS A 100 -22.44 -14.87 -7.85
C LYS A 100 -20.97 -14.65 -8.21
N GLN A 101 -20.21 -13.96 -7.36
CA GLN A 101 -18.78 -13.74 -7.60
C GLN A 101 -17.98 -15.04 -7.56
N LYS A 102 -18.26 -15.93 -6.60
CA LYS A 102 -17.63 -17.27 -6.54
C LYS A 102 -17.90 -18.09 -7.80
N GLN A 103 -19.15 -18.12 -8.27
CA GLN A 103 -19.51 -18.81 -9.51
C GLN A 103 -18.78 -18.23 -10.73
N LYS A 104 -18.59 -16.91 -10.78
CA LYS A 104 -17.82 -16.25 -11.84
C LYS A 104 -16.35 -16.66 -11.81
N VAL A 105 -15.74 -16.72 -10.63
CA VAL A 105 -14.36 -17.19 -10.45
C VAL A 105 -14.23 -18.65 -10.90
N GLU A 106 -15.11 -19.53 -10.44
CA GLU A 106 -15.11 -20.95 -10.83
C GLU A 106 -15.27 -21.13 -12.36
N HIS A 107 -16.11 -20.32 -12.98
CA HIS A 107 -16.26 -20.30 -14.44
C HIS A 107 -14.96 -19.85 -15.15
N LEU A 108 -14.30 -18.81 -14.66
CA LEU A 108 -13.02 -18.33 -15.20
C LEU A 108 -11.91 -19.38 -15.04
N GLU A 109 -11.84 -20.06 -13.91
CA GLU A 109 -10.89 -21.14 -13.66
C GLU A 109 -11.11 -22.33 -14.61
N LYS A 110 -12.38 -22.69 -14.85
CA LYS A 110 -12.74 -23.71 -15.83
C LYS A 110 -12.34 -23.30 -17.25
N ASN A 111 -12.60 -22.06 -17.64
CA ASN A 111 -12.22 -21.54 -18.95
C ASN A 111 -10.69 -21.51 -19.12
N SER A 112 -9.95 -21.08 -18.09
CA SER A 112 -8.48 -21.12 -18.07
C SER A 112 -7.96 -22.55 -18.27
N SER A 113 -8.49 -23.51 -17.51
CA SER A 113 -8.12 -24.92 -17.62
C SER A 113 -8.43 -25.50 -19.01
N GLN A 114 -9.58 -25.14 -19.59
CA GLN A 114 -9.96 -25.54 -20.94
C GLN A 114 -9.04 -24.91 -22.00
N PHE A 115 -8.71 -23.63 -21.84
CA PHE A 115 -7.79 -22.92 -22.72
C PHE A 115 -6.40 -23.55 -22.67
N LEU A 116 -5.87 -23.88 -21.50
CA LEU A 116 -4.58 -24.57 -21.37
C LEU A 116 -4.58 -25.95 -22.04
N LYS A 117 -5.68 -26.71 -21.97
CA LYS A 117 -5.84 -27.98 -22.69
C LYS A 117 -5.89 -27.81 -24.21
N ILE A 118 -6.47 -26.71 -24.69
CA ILE A 118 -6.43 -26.35 -26.12
C ILE A 118 -5.00 -25.98 -26.50
N LEU A 119 -4.35 -25.13 -25.71
CA LEU A 119 -2.99 -24.65 -25.93
C LEU A 119 -1.98 -25.81 -26.00
N SER A 120 -2.12 -26.83 -25.15
CA SER A 120 -1.25 -28.00 -25.16
C SER A 120 -1.39 -28.88 -26.41
N ARG A 121 -2.50 -28.76 -27.15
CA ARG A 121 -2.73 -29.48 -28.42
C ARG A 121 -2.27 -28.68 -29.62
N LEU A 122 -2.10 -27.37 -29.45
CA LEU A 122 -1.48 -26.53 -30.48
C LEU A 122 0.01 -26.83 -30.49
N LYS A 123 0.59 -26.91 -31.69
CA LYS A 123 2.03 -26.98 -31.85
C LYS A 123 2.61 -25.61 -31.51
N LEU A 124 2.73 -25.34 -30.21
CA LEU A 124 3.41 -24.16 -29.70
C LEU A 124 4.85 -24.24 -30.19
N HIS A 125 5.32 -23.18 -30.82
CA HIS A 125 6.75 -23.05 -31.04
C HIS A 125 7.36 -22.92 -29.66
N GLU A 126 8.08 -23.94 -29.21
CA GLU A 126 8.96 -23.78 -28.07
C GLU A 126 9.80 -22.54 -28.38
N PRO A 127 9.81 -21.52 -27.50
CA PRO A 127 10.71 -20.39 -27.69
C PRO A 127 12.09 -21.00 -27.84
N GLN A 128 12.74 -20.75 -28.99
CA GLN A 128 13.98 -21.41 -29.39
C GLN A 128 14.88 -21.56 -28.16
N ILE A 129 15.09 -22.81 -27.77
CA ILE A 129 15.88 -23.17 -26.59
C ILE A 129 17.22 -22.43 -26.70
N GLY A 130 17.55 -21.65 -25.67
CA GLY A 130 18.93 -21.23 -25.39
C GLY A 130 19.35 -19.83 -25.83
N LEU A 131 18.51 -19.01 -26.48
CA LEU A 131 18.91 -17.63 -26.74
C LEU A 131 18.81 -16.78 -25.46
N PRO A 132 19.87 -16.03 -25.10
CA PRO A 132 19.82 -15.05 -24.04
C PRO A 132 18.68 -14.06 -24.28
N LYS A 133 17.81 -13.91 -23.30
CA LYS A 133 16.74 -12.92 -23.27
C LYS A 133 17.15 -11.78 -22.35
N LEU A 134 16.76 -10.57 -22.77
CA LEU A 134 16.84 -9.36 -21.98
C LEU A 134 15.43 -8.78 -21.96
N THR A 135 14.92 -8.52 -20.76
CA THR A 135 13.59 -7.98 -20.54
C THR A 135 13.72 -6.76 -19.65
N ILE A 136 13.11 -5.65 -20.07
CA ILE A 136 12.97 -4.47 -19.23
C ILE A 136 11.62 -4.56 -18.55
N VAL A 137 11.64 -4.51 -17.22
CA VAL A 137 10.45 -4.50 -16.38
C VAL A 137 10.34 -3.11 -15.79
N SER A 138 9.27 -2.42 -16.15
CA SER A 138 8.95 -1.09 -15.64
C SER A 138 7.77 -1.17 -14.68
N ASN A 139 7.59 -0.13 -13.88
CA ASN A 139 6.62 -0.04 -12.78
C ASN A 139 7.05 -0.85 -11.55
N ARG A 140 7.03 -0.17 -10.41
CA ARG A 140 7.39 -0.67 -9.08
C ARG A 140 6.71 -2.00 -8.74
N ASN A 141 5.40 -2.11 -8.92
CA ASN A 141 4.66 -3.34 -8.55
C ASN A 141 5.15 -4.54 -9.36
N ASN A 142 5.30 -4.36 -10.68
CA ASN A 142 5.82 -5.39 -11.57
C ASN A 142 7.27 -5.77 -11.19
N ILE A 143 8.10 -4.80 -10.77
CA ILE A 143 9.47 -5.08 -10.34
C ILE A 143 9.48 -5.99 -9.11
N TYR A 144 8.67 -5.70 -8.10
CA TYR A 144 8.60 -6.52 -6.89
C TYR A 144 7.97 -7.90 -7.15
N ASP A 145 7.02 -8.00 -8.07
CA ASP A 145 6.50 -9.29 -8.53
C ASP A 145 7.59 -10.12 -9.22
N GLN A 146 8.42 -9.50 -10.05
CA GLN A 146 9.56 -10.19 -10.68
C GLN A 146 10.63 -10.58 -9.67
N MET A 147 10.93 -9.75 -8.68
CA MET A 147 11.82 -10.10 -7.57
C MET A 147 11.28 -11.31 -6.80
N THR A 148 9.99 -11.30 -6.45
CA THR A 148 9.30 -12.40 -5.77
C THR A 148 9.43 -13.69 -6.57
N LYS A 149 9.14 -13.64 -7.88
CA LYS A 149 9.29 -14.78 -8.79
C LYS A 149 10.71 -15.33 -8.80
N ILE A 150 11.72 -14.48 -8.94
CA ILE A 150 13.14 -14.91 -8.94
C ILE A 150 13.51 -15.59 -7.61
N ILE A 151 13.04 -15.05 -6.48
CA ILE A 151 13.27 -15.62 -5.15
C ILE A 151 12.65 -17.02 -5.04
N GLU A 152 11.39 -17.17 -5.45
CA GLU A 152 10.66 -18.43 -5.37
C GLU A 152 11.19 -19.51 -6.33
N GLU A 153 11.65 -19.14 -7.52
CA GLU A 153 12.17 -20.07 -8.52
C GLU A 153 13.61 -20.54 -8.21
N THR A 154 14.36 -19.82 -7.36
CA THR A 154 15.75 -20.15 -7.05
C THR A 154 15.84 -21.26 -6.02
N LYS A 155 16.44 -22.39 -6.41
CA LYS A 155 16.63 -23.58 -5.54
C LYS A 155 18.01 -23.69 -4.88
N ASP A 156 19.00 -23.01 -5.43
CA ASP A 156 20.40 -23.14 -5.01
C ASP A 156 20.82 -21.96 -4.12
N ARG A 157 21.36 -20.92 -4.76
CA ARG A 157 21.94 -19.75 -4.11
C ARG A 157 21.40 -18.50 -4.79
N LEU A 158 20.99 -17.54 -3.98
CA LEU A 158 20.53 -16.24 -4.43
C LEU A 158 21.34 -15.16 -3.71
N TYR A 159 21.95 -14.27 -4.49
CA TYR A 159 22.50 -13.03 -3.98
C TYR A 159 21.46 -11.93 -4.10
N ILE A 160 21.27 -11.17 -3.04
CA ILE A 160 20.42 -9.98 -3.02
C ILE A 160 21.31 -8.82 -2.60
N VAL A 161 21.58 -7.90 -3.50
CA VAL A 161 22.36 -6.69 -3.28
C VAL A 161 21.41 -5.51 -3.45
N VAL A 162 21.09 -4.83 -2.36
CA VAL A 162 20.05 -3.79 -2.34
C VAL A 162 20.42 -2.66 -1.39
N THR A 163 19.80 -1.49 -1.55
CA THR A 163 19.97 -0.36 -0.63
C THR A 163 19.09 -0.53 0.61
N LEU A 164 19.31 0.30 1.63
CA LEU A 164 18.43 0.36 2.80
C LEU A 164 16.99 0.73 2.41
N SER A 165 16.81 1.69 1.50
CA SER A 165 15.49 2.07 0.99
C SER A 165 14.76 0.90 0.34
N ASP A 166 15.48 0.05 -0.39
CA ASP A 166 14.91 -1.15 -0.99
C ASP A 166 14.52 -2.21 0.03
N ILE A 167 15.33 -2.41 1.09
CA ILE A 167 15.01 -3.32 2.20
C ILE A 167 13.69 -2.91 2.87
N ILE A 168 13.52 -1.62 3.15
CA ILE A 168 12.31 -1.08 3.77
C ILE A 168 11.12 -1.29 2.84
N ARG A 169 11.25 -1.00 1.54
CA ARG A 169 10.18 -1.22 0.57
C ARG A 169 9.81 -2.70 0.42
N MET A 170 10.80 -3.60 0.38
CA MET A 170 10.59 -5.05 0.28
C MET A 170 9.73 -5.58 1.43
N TYR A 171 9.82 -4.99 2.62
CA TYR A 171 9.05 -5.40 3.80
C TYR A 171 7.53 -5.34 3.58
N TYR A 172 7.04 -4.35 2.83
CA TYR A 172 5.61 -4.16 2.57
C TYR A 172 5.09 -4.88 1.31
N THR A 173 5.84 -5.86 0.80
CA THR A 173 5.49 -6.65 -0.39
C THR A 173 5.42 -8.14 -0.05
N SER A 174 5.16 -9.00 -1.02
CA SER A 174 5.17 -10.47 -0.86
C SER A 174 6.57 -11.08 -0.68
N ILE A 175 7.63 -10.26 -0.77
CA ILE A 175 9.03 -10.70 -0.70
C ILE A 175 9.41 -11.39 0.63
N PRO A 176 9.00 -10.93 1.82
CA PRO A 176 9.32 -11.61 3.08
C PRO A 176 8.76 -13.03 3.13
N GLU A 177 7.56 -13.25 2.58
CA GLU A 177 6.96 -14.58 2.48
C GLU A 177 7.73 -15.47 1.50
N ALA A 178 8.12 -14.91 0.35
CA ALA A 178 8.92 -15.59 -0.65
C ALA A 178 10.29 -16.01 -0.11
N ILE A 179 10.98 -15.13 0.64
CA ILE A 179 12.26 -15.42 1.31
C ILE A 179 12.07 -16.56 2.32
N LYS A 180 11.02 -16.52 3.15
CA LYS A 180 10.71 -17.58 4.13
C LYS A 180 10.47 -18.92 3.43
N LYS A 181 9.73 -18.94 2.33
CA LYS A 181 9.45 -20.14 1.53
C LYS A 181 10.72 -20.69 0.88
N ALA A 182 11.54 -19.84 0.25
CA ALA A 182 12.81 -20.25 -0.34
C ALA A 182 13.79 -20.80 0.71
N THR A 183 13.87 -20.17 1.88
CA THR A 183 14.70 -20.66 2.99
C THR A 183 14.23 -22.02 3.50
N LYS A 184 12.90 -22.26 3.60
CA LYS A 184 12.34 -23.59 3.91
C LYS A 184 12.67 -24.65 2.86
N GLN A 185 12.85 -24.24 1.60
CA GLN A 185 13.27 -25.11 0.49
C GLN A 185 14.80 -25.27 0.42
N ASN A 186 15.54 -24.84 1.45
CA ASN A 186 16.99 -24.96 1.59
C ASN A 186 17.80 -24.08 0.61
N THR A 187 17.19 -23.03 0.07
CA THR A 187 17.88 -22.03 -0.76
C THR A 187 18.80 -21.16 0.09
N LYS A 188 20.06 -21.01 -0.33
CA LYS A 188 21.06 -20.18 0.34
C LYS A 188 20.94 -18.72 -0.11
N ILE A 189 20.27 -17.90 0.69
CA ILE A 189 20.12 -16.46 0.43
C ILE A 189 21.27 -15.68 1.09
N LYS A 190 21.94 -14.84 0.30
CA LYS A 190 23.05 -13.97 0.71
C LYS A 190 22.66 -12.52 0.47
N LEU A 191 22.21 -11.84 1.54
CA LEU A 191 21.83 -10.43 1.49
C LEU A 191 23.04 -9.53 1.75
N MET A 192 23.24 -8.53 0.90
CA MET A 192 24.26 -7.51 0.99
C MET A 192 23.62 -6.13 0.86
N THR A 193 24.08 -5.19 1.68
CA THR A 193 23.54 -3.82 1.71
C THR A 193 24.58 -2.82 2.16
N GLY A 194 24.33 -1.55 1.89
CA GLY A 194 25.20 -0.44 2.25
C GLY A 194 25.37 -0.21 3.77
N PRO A 195 26.36 0.60 4.17
CA PRO A 195 26.71 0.85 5.57
C PRO A 195 25.63 1.58 6.39
N GLU A 196 24.69 2.23 5.72
CA GLU A 196 23.52 2.89 6.32
C GLU A 196 22.66 1.95 7.18
N LEU A 197 22.74 0.63 6.93
CA LEU A 197 22.00 -0.37 7.69
C LEU A 197 22.49 -0.55 9.13
N SER A 198 23.76 -0.23 9.43
CA SER A 198 24.34 -0.47 10.76
C SER A 198 23.51 0.07 11.94
N THR A 199 22.66 1.07 11.70
CA THR A 199 21.75 1.70 12.67
C THR A 199 20.31 1.16 12.65
N LYS A 200 19.93 0.31 11.69
CA LYS A 200 18.54 -0.15 11.42
C LYS A 200 18.44 -1.67 11.16
N LEU A 201 19.08 -2.48 12.01
CA LEU A 201 19.17 -3.95 11.85
C LEU A 201 17.80 -4.69 11.95
N GLU A 202 16.79 -4.07 12.57
CA GLU A 202 15.47 -4.67 12.78
C GLU A 202 14.72 -4.99 11.46
N TYR A 203 14.93 -4.20 10.40
CA TYR A 203 14.23 -4.43 9.13
C TYR A 203 14.68 -5.73 8.46
N ILE A 204 15.96 -6.10 8.58
CA ILE A 204 16.47 -7.37 8.02
C ILE A 204 16.02 -8.57 8.84
N GLN A 205 15.95 -8.44 10.17
CA GLN A 205 15.39 -9.49 11.02
C GLN A 205 13.95 -9.82 10.59
N ARG A 206 13.15 -8.79 10.28
CA ARG A 206 11.76 -8.95 9.82
C ARG A 206 11.65 -9.59 8.44
N LEU A 207 12.64 -9.40 7.55
CA LEU A 207 12.74 -10.14 6.28
C LEU A 207 12.99 -11.65 6.48
N GLY A 208 13.35 -12.09 7.69
CA GLY A 208 13.63 -13.48 8.00
C GLY A 208 15.01 -13.95 7.52
N ILE A 209 15.93 -13.01 7.30
CA ILE A 209 17.31 -13.29 6.88
C ILE A 209 18.24 -13.12 8.09
N ASN A 210 18.86 -14.23 8.50
CA ASN A 210 19.68 -14.26 9.72
C ASN A 210 21.17 -13.97 9.46
N LYS A 211 21.59 -13.92 8.19
CA LYS A 211 22.97 -13.65 7.77
C LYS A 211 22.99 -12.69 6.59
N PHE A 212 23.63 -11.55 6.78
CA PHE A 212 23.84 -10.53 5.77
C PHE A 212 25.19 -9.86 5.99
N ARG A 213 25.68 -9.18 4.95
CA ARG A 213 26.94 -8.44 5.01
C ARG A 213 26.74 -6.98 4.65
N ILE A 214 27.50 -6.12 5.32
CA ILE A 214 27.61 -4.71 4.92
C ILE A 214 28.71 -4.59 3.89
N VAL A 215 28.40 -3.98 2.75
CA VAL A 215 29.32 -3.81 1.62
C VAL A 215 29.27 -2.39 1.08
N THR A 216 30.33 -1.96 0.39
CA THR A 216 30.28 -0.76 -0.45
C THR A 216 29.57 -1.10 -1.75
N LEU A 217 28.35 -0.59 -1.92
CA LEU A 217 27.56 -0.84 -3.13
C LEU A 217 28.19 -0.14 -4.34
N PRO A 218 28.36 -0.82 -5.49
CA PRO A 218 28.94 -0.22 -6.69
C PRO A 218 28.03 0.84 -7.32
N SER A 219 26.72 0.76 -7.05
CA SER A 219 25.71 1.73 -7.46
C SER A 219 24.56 1.74 -6.45
N PRO A 220 23.72 2.79 -6.42
CA PRO A 220 22.51 2.81 -5.59
C PRO A 220 21.39 1.89 -6.14
N GLY A 221 21.71 1.01 -7.09
CA GLY A 221 20.76 0.11 -7.72
C GLY A 221 20.58 -1.21 -6.97
N ARG A 222 19.65 -2.01 -7.48
CA ARG A 222 19.33 -3.36 -7.04
C ARG A 222 20.06 -4.36 -7.92
N LEU A 223 20.49 -5.46 -7.32
CA LEU A 223 21.00 -6.63 -8.04
C LEU A 223 20.55 -7.91 -7.34
N LEU A 224 19.71 -8.71 -8.02
CA LEU A 224 19.34 -10.05 -7.62
C LEU A 224 20.00 -11.04 -8.59
N CYS A 225 20.84 -11.92 -8.07
CA CYS A 225 21.64 -12.81 -8.90
C CYS A 225 21.47 -14.27 -8.46
N SER A 226 20.86 -15.08 -9.33
CA SER A 226 20.74 -16.54 -9.20
C SER A 226 21.64 -17.24 -10.22
N LYS A 227 21.61 -18.58 -10.30
CA LYS A 227 22.25 -19.33 -11.40
C LYS A 227 21.49 -19.30 -12.72
N ALA A 228 20.20 -18.99 -12.70
CA ALA A 228 19.34 -19.04 -13.88
C ALA A 228 19.10 -17.67 -14.52
N GLN A 229 19.10 -16.62 -13.69
CA GLN A 229 18.76 -15.26 -14.12
C GLN A 229 19.33 -14.21 -13.17
N VAL A 230 19.52 -13.01 -13.73
CA VAL A 230 19.88 -11.79 -12.99
C VAL A 230 18.81 -10.74 -13.22
N LEU A 231 18.46 -10.04 -12.16
CA LEU A 231 17.72 -8.78 -12.20
C LEU A 231 18.65 -7.68 -11.69
N MET A 232 18.78 -6.59 -12.45
CA MET A 232 19.58 -5.43 -12.05
C MET A 232 18.87 -4.13 -12.42
N SER A 233 19.04 -3.07 -11.65
CA SER A 233 18.52 -1.75 -12.02
C SER A 233 19.10 -1.26 -13.35
N GLY A 234 18.25 -0.76 -14.25
CA GLY A 234 18.66 -0.15 -15.51
C GLY A 234 19.13 1.29 -15.32
N ASN A 235 20.13 1.72 -16.10
CA ASN A 235 20.74 3.06 -16.20
C ASN A 235 20.53 4.06 -15.04
N THR A 236 21.64 4.33 -14.37
CA THR A 236 21.89 5.48 -13.49
C THR A 236 22.03 6.77 -14.31
N SER A 237 20.93 7.43 -14.68
CA SER A 237 20.99 8.88 -14.86
C SER A 237 20.74 9.51 -13.50
N SER A 238 21.79 10.11 -12.94
CA SER A 238 21.78 10.97 -11.75
C SER A 238 20.90 12.23 -11.91
N GLN A 239 20.15 12.32 -13.03
CA GLN A 239 19.21 13.36 -13.40
C GLN A 239 17.98 12.68 -14.05
N VAL A 240 17.09 12.14 -13.22
CA VAL A 240 15.69 11.94 -13.59
C VAL A 240 14.88 12.66 -12.53
N ASN A 241 13.98 13.54 -12.98
CA ASN A 241 12.97 14.15 -12.14
C ASN A 241 12.33 13.07 -11.27
N LYS A 242 12.52 13.15 -9.94
CA LYS A 242 12.04 12.17 -8.95
C LYS A 242 10.51 12.14 -8.79
N ASN A 243 9.76 12.66 -9.76
CA ASN A 243 8.30 12.72 -9.81
C ASN A 243 7.68 11.85 -10.91
N THR A 244 8.44 10.95 -11.56
CA THR A 244 7.85 10.02 -12.53
C THR A 244 8.07 8.56 -12.15
N ASN A 245 7.00 7.80 -12.31
CA ASN A 245 6.80 6.36 -12.09
C ASN A 245 7.69 5.45 -12.97
N GLU A 246 8.88 5.88 -13.36
CA GLU A 246 9.73 5.22 -14.36
C GLU A 246 10.92 4.48 -13.74
N GLU A 247 10.69 3.82 -12.60
CA GLU A 247 11.65 2.81 -12.14
C GLU A 247 11.62 1.63 -13.12
N SER A 248 12.80 1.22 -13.59
CA SER A 248 12.93 0.07 -14.47
C SER A 248 14.13 -0.80 -14.08
N VAL A 249 13.94 -2.11 -14.25
CA VAL A 249 14.98 -3.11 -14.03
C VAL A 249 15.15 -3.95 -15.29
N MET A 250 16.37 -4.39 -15.51
CA MET A 250 16.71 -5.35 -16.54
C MET A 250 16.77 -6.75 -15.94
N VAL A 251 16.02 -7.68 -16.53
CA VAL A 251 16.08 -9.12 -16.22
C VAL A 251 16.69 -9.85 -17.40
N THR A 252 17.68 -10.71 -17.14
CA THR A 252 18.32 -11.49 -18.20
C THR A 252 18.70 -12.90 -17.72
N ASN A 253 18.62 -13.85 -18.64
CA ASN A 253 19.13 -15.22 -18.47
C ASN A 253 20.42 -15.47 -19.28
N SER A 254 21.13 -14.41 -19.69
CA SER A 254 22.42 -14.54 -20.38
C SER A 254 23.46 -15.17 -19.46
N ASN A 255 24.01 -16.33 -19.87
CA ASN A 255 25.02 -17.05 -19.10
C ASN A 255 26.27 -16.19 -18.81
N ASP A 256 26.69 -15.35 -19.76
CA ASP A 256 27.88 -14.50 -19.60
C ASP A 256 27.62 -13.41 -18.57
N ILE A 257 26.45 -12.76 -18.63
CA ILE A 257 26.06 -11.75 -17.64
C ILE A 257 25.88 -12.38 -16.27
N ILE A 258 25.22 -13.55 -16.19
CA ILE A 258 25.04 -14.29 -14.94
C ILE A 258 26.40 -14.58 -14.30
N LYS A 259 27.36 -15.16 -15.05
CA LYS A 259 28.69 -15.48 -14.53
C LYS A 259 29.41 -14.23 -14.02
N ASN A 260 29.39 -13.14 -14.80
CA ASN A 260 30.04 -11.89 -14.40
C ASN A 260 29.41 -11.30 -13.13
N MET A 261 28.08 -11.30 -13.04
CA MET A 261 27.37 -10.79 -11.88
C MET A 261 27.51 -11.69 -10.65
N GLN A 262 27.65 -13.01 -10.84
CA GLN A 262 27.98 -13.93 -9.76
C GLN A 262 29.36 -13.65 -9.21
N SER A 263 30.37 -13.47 -10.07
CA SER A 263 31.72 -13.11 -9.65
C SER A 263 31.73 -11.79 -8.88
N LEU A 264 30.97 -10.79 -9.34
CA LEU A 264 30.80 -9.52 -8.62
C LEU A 264 30.15 -9.74 -7.24
N CYS A 265 29.06 -10.50 -7.17
CA CYS A 265 28.39 -10.79 -5.90
C CYS A 265 29.28 -11.58 -4.94
N GLU A 266 30.11 -12.49 -5.45
CA GLU A 266 31.10 -13.23 -4.65
C GLU A 266 32.18 -12.30 -4.10
N PHE A 267 32.75 -11.43 -4.94
CA PHE A 267 33.70 -10.42 -4.51
C PHE A 267 33.11 -9.48 -3.45
N LEU A 268 31.90 -8.97 -3.66
CA LEU A 268 31.20 -8.12 -2.70
C LEU A 268 30.94 -8.88 -1.40
N TRP A 269 30.51 -10.14 -1.49
CA TRP A 269 30.29 -10.96 -0.30
C TRP A 269 31.58 -11.10 0.49
N GLU A 270 32.69 -11.50 -0.14
CA GLU A 270 33.98 -11.73 0.52
C GLU A 270 34.61 -10.47 1.12
N SER A 271 34.45 -9.32 0.47
CA SER A 271 34.92 -8.01 0.95
C SER A 271 34.01 -7.37 2.01
N GLY A 272 32.79 -7.87 2.17
CA GLY A 272 31.81 -7.36 3.13
C GLY A 272 32.09 -7.73 4.57
N GLU A 273 31.72 -6.83 5.47
CA GLU A 273 31.76 -7.06 6.91
C GLU A 273 30.59 -7.95 7.33
N ASP A 274 30.89 -9.06 8.00
CA ASP A 274 29.88 -9.95 8.59
C ASP A 274 29.21 -9.26 9.78
N VAL A 275 27.89 -9.15 9.70
CA VAL A 275 27.08 -8.72 10.85
C VAL A 275 26.39 -9.95 11.41
N SER A 276 26.95 -10.51 12.48
CA SER A 276 26.25 -11.50 13.29
C SER A 276 25.25 -10.77 14.18
N ILE A 277 23.97 -10.95 13.92
CA ILE A 277 22.94 -10.62 14.90
C ILE A 277 23.07 -11.65 16.02
N GLU A 278 23.85 -11.31 17.04
CA GLU A 278 23.69 -11.94 18.34
C GLU A 278 22.28 -11.59 18.82
N ASP A 279 21.59 -12.61 19.34
CA ASP A 279 20.24 -12.53 19.90
C ASP A 279 20.26 -11.67 21.18
N ASN A 280 20.55 -10.37 21.02
CA ASN A 280 20.53 -9.37 22.07
C ASN A 280 19.08 -8.96 22.33
N SER A 281 18.28 -9.93 22.75
CA SER A 281 16.96 -9.74 23.36
C SER A 281 17.02 -8.93 24.66
N LYS A 282 18.21 -8.48 25.10
CA LYS A 282 18.42 -7.62 26.28
C LYS A 282 19.63 -6.70 26.11
N LYS A 283 19.52 -5.61 25.34
CA LYS A 283 20.31 -4.40 25.61
C LYS A 283 19.36 -3.22 25.74
N GLU A 284 19.40 -2.61 26.92
CA GLU A 284 18.55 -1.52 27.34
C GLU A 284 18.60 -0.36 26.33
N LYS A 285 17.40 0.06 25.94
CA LYS A 285 17.13 1.19 25.07
C LYS A 285 17.80 2.45 25.63
N LYS A 286 18.73 3.05 24.89
CA LYS A 286 18.87 4.51 24.93
C LYS A 286 17.70 5.05 24.10
N HIS A 287 16.66 5.52 24.78
CA HIS A 287 15.52 6.19 24.16
C HIS A 287 15.99 7.50 23.49
N GLU A 288 16.43 7.42 22.23
CA GLU A 288 16.14 8.52 21.31
C GLU A 288 14.64 8.45 21.01
N LYS A 289 13.94 9.58 21.13
CA LYS A 289 12.48 9.65 21.02
C LYS A 289 12.07 9.19 19.62
N GLU A 290 11.42 8.04 19.52
CA GLU A 290 10.87 7.50 18.26
C GLU A 290 9.93 8.56 17.67
N SER A 291 10.30 9.14 16.53
CA SER A 291 9.53 10.20 15.90
C SER A 291 8.46 9.60 15.02
N THR A 292 7.20 9.94 15.30
CA THR A 292 6.04 9.46 14.52
C THR A 292 5.45 10.61 13.71
N ILE A 293 5.35 10.46 12.40
CA ILE A 293 4.79 11.48 11.51
C ILE A 293 3.58 10.91 10.78
N LEU A 294 2.54 11.73 10.62
CA LEU A 294 1.38 11.42 9.80
C LEU A 294 1.45 12.22 8.49
N VAL A 295 1.34 11.54 7.36
CA VAL A 295 1.25 12.17 6.03
C VAL A 295 -0.15 11.95 5.47
N VAL A 296 -0.77 13.03 5.00
CA VAL A 296 -2.14 13.03 4.49
C VAL A 296 -2.22 13.73 3.14
N ASP A 297 -2.60 13.00 2.10
CA ASP A 297 -2.76 13.50 0.72
C ASP A 297 -3.71 12.54 -0.03
N ASP A 298 -4.62 13.02 -0.87
CA ASP A 298 -5.61 12.17 -1.55
C ASP A 298 -5.00 11.30 -2.65
N ASP A 299 -3.80 11.64 -3.13
CA ASP A 299 -3.02 10.85 -4.07
C ASP A 299 -2.16 9.80 -3.33
N PRO A 300 -2.47 8.49 -3.44
CA PRO A 300 -1.69 7.43 -2.80
C PRO A 300 -0.21 7.42 -3.22
N ASP A 301 0.10 7.81 -4.46
CA ASP A 301 1.47 7.86 -4.94
C ASP A 301 2.22 9.01 -4.25
N ALA A 302 1.58 10.17 -4.07
CA ALA A 302 2.15 11.31 -3.35
C ALA A 302 2.43 10.99 -1.89
N VAL A 303 1.47 10.35 -1.20
CA VAL A 303 1.65 9.94 0.20
C VAL A 303 2.80 8.94 0.35
N ASN A 304 2.86 7.92 -0.51
CA ASN A 304 3.91 6.90 -0.48
C ASN A 304 5.31 7.52 -0.74
N ILE A 305 5.40 8.44 -1.68
CA ILE A 305 6.65 9.16 -1.98
C ILE A 305 7.08 10.01 -0.79
N PHE A 306 6.16 10.73 -0.16
CA PHE A 306 6.47 11.56 1.01
C PHE A 306 6.90 10.68 2.21
N ALA A 307 6.21 9.56 2.44
CA ALA A 307 6.56 8.62 3.50
C ALA A 307 7.95 8.03 3.29
N ASP A 308 8.25 7.53 2.09
CA ASP A 308 9.59 7.08 1.69
C ASP A 308 10.66 8.15 2.03
N TYR A 309 10.38 9.43 1.74
CA TYR A 309 11.33 10.52 2.01
C TYR A 309 11.58 10.75 3.51
N LEU A 310 10.52 10.73 4.32
CA LEU A 310 10.63 10.92 5.77
C LEU A 310 11.38 9.76 6.43
N GLU A 311 11.13 8.54 5.99
CA GLU A 311 11.82 7.34 6.48
C GLU A 311 13.31 7.34 6.14
N ILE A 312 13.67 7.77 4.92
CA ILE A 312 15.08 7.99 4.50
C ILE A 312 15.77 9.01 5.41
N LYS A 313 15.05 10.02 5.90
CA LYS A 313 15.58 11.05 6.81
C LYS A 313 15.65 10.64 8.28
N GLY A 314 15.31 9.38 8.59
CA GLY A 314 15.44 8.84 9.93
C GLY A 314 14.21 9.04 10.81
N VAL A 315 13.06 9.40 10.23
CA VAL A 315 11.78 9.36 10.94
C VAL A 315 11.47 7.89 11.28
N SER A 316 11.14 7.63 12.54
CA SER A 316 11.02 6.27 13.08
C SER A 316 9.74 5.57 12.62
N THR A 317 8.66 6.32 12.47
CA THR A 317 7.37 5.78 12.02
C THR A 317 6.66 6.83 11.16
N VAL A 318 6.23 6.43 9.97
CA VAL A 318 5.41 7.29 9.11
C VAL A 318 4.09 6.58 8.85
N GLU A 319 3.01 7.14 9.36
CA GLU A 319 1.66 6.71 9.06
C GLU A 319 1.15 7.50 7.86
N THR A 320 0.42 6.83 6.98
CA THR A 320 -0.09 7.40 5.74
C THR A 320 -1.61 7.35 5.72
N CYS A 321 -2.24 8.42 5.25
CA CYS A 321 -3.69 8.50 5.08
C CYS A 321 -4.02 9.17 3.75
N THR A 322 -5.00 8.62 3.04
CA THR A 322 -5.49 9.21 1.78
C THR A 322 -6.84 9.89 1.93
N ASP A 323 -7.26 10.12 3.17
CA ASP A 323 -8.56 10.67 3.50
C ASP A 323 -8.49 11.48 4.81
N GLY A 324 -9.23 12.58 4.86
CA GLY A 324 -9.23 13.51 5.99
C GLY A 324 -9.90 12.97 7.26
N LYS A 325 -10.93 12.11 7.16
CA LYS A 325 -11.53 11.48 8.35
C LYS A 325 -10.56 10.48 8.97
N LYS A 326 -9.99 9.61 8.14
CA LYS A 326 -8.94 8.65 8.57
C LYS A 326 -7.76 9.37 9.20
N ALA A 327 -7.35 10.51 8.66
CA ALA A 327 -6.29 11.32 9.25
C ALA A 327 -6.60 11.80 10.68
N ILE A 328 -7.84 12.23 10.94
CA ILE A 328 -8.26 12.67 12.30
C ILE A 328 -8.26 11.47 13.27
N GLU A 329 -8.71 10.31 12.82
CA GLU A 329 -8.73 9.08 13.63
C GLU A 329 -7.32 8.56 13.91
N ALA A 330 -6.49 8.48 12.88
CA ALA A 330 -5.08 8.14 12.99
C ALA A 330 -4.39 9.09 13.98
N PHE A 331 -4.61 10.41 13.87
CA PHE A 331 -4.06 11.39 14.81
C PHE A 331 -4.45 11.11 16.26
N LYS A 332 -5.71 10.75 16.53
CA LYS A 332 -6.17 10.40 17.89
C LYS A 332 -5.47 9.15 18.42
N LYS A 333 -5.27 8.15 17.56
CA LYS A 333 -4.72 6.85 17.90
C LYS A 333 -3.21 6.87 18.11
N ILE A 334 -2.46 7.43 17.15
CA ILE A 334 -0.99 7.35 17.14
C ILE A 334 -0.32 8.59 17.73
N ARG A 335 -1.06 9.70 17.90
CA ARG A 335 -0.56 10.98 18.46
C ARG A 335 0.79 11.39 17.85
N PRO A 336 0.85 11.65 16.53
CA PRO A 336 2.09 11.90 15.83
C PRO A 336 2.75 13.20 16.29
N ASP A 337 4.08 13.27 16.25
CA ASP A 337 4.88 14.46 16.56
C ASP A 337 4.68 15.57 15.54
N ALA A 338 4.33 15.23 14.30
CA ALA A 338 3.98 16.17 13.22
C ALA A 338 3.00 15.56 12.22
N VAL A 339 2.21 16.43 11.59
CA VAL A 339 1.27 16.07 10.51
C VAL A 339 1.61 16.87 9.26
N PHE A 340 1.90 16.21 8.15
CA PHE A 340 1.91 16.82 6.82
C PHE A 340 0.55 16.61 6.16
N LEU A 341 -0.11 17.70 5.76
CA LEU A 341 -1.51 17.67 5.37
C LEU A 341 -1.73 18.44 4.08
N ASP A 342 -2.16 17.77 3.02
CA ASP A 342 -2.57 18.46 1.79
C ASP A 342 -3.81 19.33 2.05
N ILE A 343 -3.83 20.51 1.43
CA ILE A 343 -4.97 21.43 1.47
C ILE A 343 -6.12 20.91 0.61
N MET A 344 -5.82 20.42 -0.58
CA MET A 344 -6.83 20.08 -1.59
C MET A 344 -7.11 18.58 -1.53
N MET A 345 -8.17 18.18 -0.83
CA MET A 345 -8.66 16.80 -0.83
C MET A 345 -10.17 16.79 -1.13
N PRO A 346 -10.73 15.72 -1.74
CA PRO A 346 -12.10 15.72 -2.27
C PRO A 346 -13.20 15.82 -1.21
N ASP A 347 -13.07 15.06 -0.12
CA ASP A 347 -14.15 14.86 0.87
C ASP A 347 -14.04 15.79 2.08
N PHE A 348 -12.81 16.03 2.56
CA PHE A 348 -12.50 16.94 3.65
C PHE A 348 -11.27 17.76 3.29
N ASP A 349 -11.45 19.06 3.07
CA ASP A 349 -10.31 19.93 2.79
C ASP A 349 -9.33 19.94 3.98
N GLY A 350 -8.04 20.14 3.70
CA GLY A 350 -7.01 20.12 4.75
C GLY A 350 -7.24 21.18 5.84
N PHE A 351 -8.02 22.22 5.55
CA PHE A 351 -8.41 23.21 6.57
C PHE A 351 -9.33 22.61 7.62
N TYR A 352 -10.34 21.84 7.19
CA TYR A 352 -11.23 21.13 8.09
C TYR A 352 -10.47 20.15 9.00
N VAL A 353 -9.60 19.34 8.40
CA VAL A 353 -8.80 18.33 9.14
C VAL A 353 -7.92 19.00 10.19
N LEU A 354 -7.23 20.10 9.84
CA LEU A 354 -6.43 20.89 10.77
C LEU A 354 -7.28 21.39 11.95
N GLU A 355 -8.45 21.95 11.71
CA GLU A 355 -9.33 22.45 12.78
C GLU A 355 -9.77 21.34 13.73
N GLN A 356 -10.09 20.15 13.21
CA GLN A 356 -10.48 19.01 14.06
C GLN A 356 -9.30 18.49 14.88
N ILE A 357 -8.12 18.35 14.26
CA ILE A 357 -6.90 17.96 14.98
C ILE A 357 -6.60 18.97 16.11
N ARG A 358 -6.77 20.28 15.87
CA ARG A 358 -6.56 21.30 16.90
C ARG A 358 -7.56 21.29 18.04
N LYS A 359 -8.80 20.83 17.81
CA LYS A 359 -9.76 20.60 18.90
C LYS A 359 -9.32 19.46 19.80
N ILE A 360 -8.60 18.48 19.25
CA ILE A 360 -8.08 17.31 19.97
C ILE A 360 -6.76 17.63 20.68
N ASP A 361 -5.88 18.37 19.99
CA ASP A 361 -4.61 18.87 20.53
C ASP A 361 -4.31 20.27 19.97
N PRO A 362 -4.54 21.34 20.76
CA PRO A 362 -4.24 22.71 20.35
C PRO A 362 -2.77 22.98 20.02
N LYS A 363 -1.84 22.11 20.45
CA LYS A 363 -0.39 22.22 20.23
C LYS A 363 0.13 21.31 19.12
N ALA A 364 -0.74 20.57 18.43
CA ALA A 364 -0.35 19.70 17.33
C ALA A 364 0.49 20.46 16.29
N LYS A 365 1.63 19.88 15.90
CA LYS A 365 2.45 20.41 14.80
C LYS A 365 1.84 19.98 13.48
N ILE A 366 1.28 20.93 12.73
CA ILE A 366 0.61 20.67 11.46
C ILE A 366 1.25 21.52 10.38
N ILE A 367 1.85 20.86 9.38
CA ILE A 367 2.48 21.46 8.22
C ILE A 367 1.53 21.29 7.05
N MET A 368 1.04 22.40 6.50
CA MET A 368 0.15 22.36 5.34
C MET A 368 0.98 22.21 4.07
N VAL A 369 0.56 21.31 3.19
CA VAL A 369 1.17 21.08 1.89
C VAL A 369 0.18 21.56 0.82
N THR A 370 0.61 22.34 -0.18
CA THR A 370 -0.31 22.82 -1.22
C THR A 370 0.35 23.22 -2.52
N ALA A 371 -0.33 23.01 -3.65
CA ALA A 371 0.05 23.59 -4.93
C ALA A 371 -0.57 24.99 -5.16
N ASP A 372 -1.61 25.36 -4.40
CA ASP A 372 -2.37 26.59 -4.60
C ASP A 372 -1.73 27.79 -3.88
N LYS A 373 -1.31 28.78 -4.67
CA LYS A 373 -0.72 30.05 -4.20
C LYS A 373 -1.72 31.21 -4.23
N SER A 374 -3.01 30.94 -4.41
CA SER A 374 -4.04 31.98 -4.50
C SER A 374 -4.12 32.86 -3.25
N SER A 375 -4.58 34.09 -3.42
CA SER A 375 -4.79 35.02 -2.31
C SER A 375 -5.90 34.55 -1.34
N ALA A 376 -6.86 33.77 -1.84
CA ALA A 376 -7.92 33.17 -1.04
C ALA A 376 -7.39 32.10 -0.08
N THR A 377 -6.54 31.20 -0.58
CA THR A 377 -5.91 30.15 0.22
C THR A 377 -4.93 30.73 1.24
N ASN A 378 -4.15 31.73 0.87
CA ASN A 378 -3.28 32.46 1.81
C ASN A 378 -4.06 33.12 2.96
N LYS A 379 -5.20 33.77 2.68
CA LYS A 379 -6.06 34.34 3.73
C LYS A 379 -6.57 33.26 4.71
N LYS A 380 -6.95 32.09 4.20
CA LYS A 380 -7.36 30.96 5.05
C LYS A 380 -6.20 30.43 5.90
N LEU A 381 -5.03 30.23 5.32
CA LEU A 381 -3.80 29.81 6.04
C LEU A 381 -3.42 30.78 7.16
N HIS A 382 -3.51 32.10 6.92
CA HIS A 382 -3.29 33.11 7.95
C HIS A 382 -4.29 33.03 9.11
N LYS A 383 -5.54 32.61 8.84
CA LYS A 383 -6.57 32.46 9.86
C LYS A 383 -6.37 31.20 10.70
N VAL A 384 -6.09 30.06 10.06
CA VAL A 384 -5.90 28.78 10.76
C VAL A 384 -4.52 28.61 11.37
N LYS A 385 -3.53 29.42 10.95
CA LYS A 385 -2.16 29.50 11.49
C LYS A 385 -1.51 28.12 11.65
N PRO A 386 -1.23 27.36 10.59
CA PRO A 386 -0.51 26.11 10.70
C PRO A 386 0.91 26.34 11.25
N THR A 387 1.58 25.26 11.63
CA THR A 387 2.97 25.33 12.12
C THR A 387 3.92 25.79 11.02
N ASP A 388 3.74 25.27 9.81
CA ASP A 388 4.44 25.74 8.61
C ASP A 388 3.62 25.45 7.34
N VAL A 389 4.05 25.99 6.20
CA VAL A 389 3.42 25.76 4.89
C VAL A 389 4.49 25.41 3.85
N ILE A 390 4.31 24.27 3.19
CA ILE A 390 5.15 23.77 2.11
C ILE A 390 4.38 23.86 0.78
N TYR A 391 5.03 24.36 -0.26
CA TYR A 391 4.43 24.50 -1.58
C TYR A 391 4.91 23.42 -2.54
N LYS A 392 3.97 22.72 -3.19
CA LYS A 392 4.26 21.79 -4.30
C LYS A 392 4.75 22.59 -5.53
N PRO A 393 5.78 22.12 -6.27
CA PRO A 393 6.67 21.02 -5.93
C PRO A 393 7.66 21.42 -4.81
N TYR A 394 7.84 20.55 -3.83
CA TYR A 394 8.69 20.78 -2.66
C TYR A 394 9.99 19.99 -2.74
N ASP A 395 11.07 20.55 -2.16
CA ASP A 395 12.38 19.91 -2.11
C ASP A 395 12.67 19.32 -0.72
N ILE A 396 13.74 18.52 -0.66
CA ILE A 396 14.17 17.81 0.56
C ILE A 396 14.57 18.78 1.68
N GLU A 397 15.11 19.94 1.34
CA GLU A 397 15.55 20.94 2.34
C GLU A 397 14.36 21.59 3.02
N GLN A 398 13.29 21.88 2.27
CA GLN A 398 12.04 22.43 2.80
C GLN A 398 11.38 21.49 3.81
N ILE A 399 11.24 20.19 3.48
CA ILE A 399 10.67 19.20 4.41
C ILE A 399 11.55 19.09 5.67
N THR A 400 12.87 19.01 5.50
CA THR A 400 13.80 18.85 6.63
C THR A 400 13.81 20.06 7.57
N ARG A 401 13.60 21.27 7.03
CA ARG A 401 13.49 22.50 7.81
C ARG A 401 12.30 22.47 8.76
N CYS A 402 11.17 21.93 8.32
CA CYS A 402 9.94 21.89 9.11
C CYS A 402 9.95 20.85 10.24
N LEU A 403 10.91 19.92 10.23
CA LEU A 403 11.07 18.86 11.24
C LEU A 403 11.99 19.23 12.41
N LYS A 404 12.74 20.34 12.29
CA LYS A 404 13.56 20.90 13.37
C LYS A 404 12.72 21.80 14.27
#